data_AF-A0A7K6W513-F1
#
_entry.id   AF-A0A7K6W513-F1
#
_cell.length_a   1.000
_cell.length_b   1.000
_cell.length_c   1.000
_cell.angle_alpha   90.00
_cell.angle_beta   90.00
_cell.angle_gamma   90.00
#
_symmetry.space_group_name_H-M   'P 1'
#
loop_
_entity.id
_entity.type
_entity.pdbx_description
1 polymer ?
#
loop_
_entity_poly.entity_id
_entity_poly.type
_entity_poly.pdbx_seq_one_letter_code
_entity_poly.pdbx_strand_id
1 'polypeptide(L)'
;GVLEESEDVLVNVTLVAEEQAQENTELRKKKPLYVPYEDEDPTAAPQGPKEHVVLPKYAEPPQRPSFRLGPGGTTEGGGLGDPQQQPPTTGPAPQSLELPPLRLAPEYLTPQEMSVTFRKTRRRVRRLRRKEKPLRADDLLPLAPGDTRGDFGSRWAPRGAGEGPRVLDEVLG
;
A
#
# COMPACT_ATOMS: atom_id res chain seq x y z
N GLY A 1 19.07 -15.24 -8.66
CA GLY A 1 20.00 -14.47 -7.79
C GLY A 1 20.13 -13.06 -8.33
N VAL A 2 20.59 -12.07 -7.55
CA VAL A 2 20.62 -10.66 -8.01
C VAL A 2 21.49 -10.43 -9.27
N LEU A 3 22.46 -11.31 -9.52
CA LEU A 3 23.32 -11.31 -10.72
C LEU A 3 22.85 -12.28 -11.81
N GLU A 4 21.75 -12.98 -11.60
CA GLU A 4 21.20 -13.90 -12.58
C GLU A 4 20.33 -13.11 -13.56
N GLU A 5 20.63 -13.21 -14.86
CA GLU A 5 19.96 -12.47 -15.95
C GLU A 5 18.58 -13.06 -16.31
N SER A 6 17.84 -13.54 -15.31
CA SER A 6 16.48 -14.06 -15.49
C SER A 6 15.45 -12.94 -15.57
N GLU A 7 14.37 -13.16 -16.33
CA GLU A 7 13.21 -12.24 -16.37
C GLU A 7 12.51 -12.19 -15.00
N ASP A 8 12.06 -11.00 -14.59
CA ASP A 8 11.24 -10.82 -13.38
C ASP A 8 9.82 -11.37 -13.62
N VAL A 9 9.29 -12.14 -12.68
CA VAL A 9 7.97 -12.78 -12.78
C VAL A 9 7.10 -12.42 -11.59
N LEU A 10 5.83 -12.11 -11.85
CA LEU A 10 4.80 -11.94 -10.82
C LEU A 10 4.13 -13.28 -10.53
N VAL A 11 4.16 -13.71 -9.27
CA VAL A 11 3.57 -14.98 -8.85
C VAL A 11 2.70 -14.78 -7.61
N ASN A 12 1.57 -15.48 -7.56
CA ASN A 12 0.75 -15.52 -6.35
C ASN A 12 1.39 -16.43 -5.29
N VAL A 13 1.59 -15.89 -4.09
CA VAL A 13 2.18 -16.59 -2.94
C VAL A 13 1.39 -17.84 -2.55
N THR A 14 0.05 -17.79 -2.59
CA THR A 14 -0.77 -18.96 -2.19
C THR A 14 -0.62 -20.11 -3.17
N LEU A 15 -0.64 -19.80 -4.48
CA LEU A 15 -0.47 -20.81 -5.53
C LEU A 15 0.90 -21.47 -5.44
N VAL A 16 1.97 -20.71 -5.18
CA VAL A 16 3.32 -21.27 -4.98
C VAL A 16 3.36 -22.25 -3.82
N ALA A 17 2.72 -21.90 -2.70
CA ALA A 17 2.70 -22.77 -1.54
C ALA A 17 1.92 -24.07 -1.80
N GLU A 18 0.79 -23.98 -2.52
CA GLU A 18 -0.01 -25.13 -2.92
C GLU A 18 0.75 -26.06 -3.86
N GLU A 19 1.38 -25.53 -4.92
CA GLU A 19 2.19 -26.30 -5.86
C GLU A 19 3.35 -27.02 -5.16
N GLN A 20 4.09 -26.32 -4.31
CA GLN A 20 5.18 -26.91 -3.54
C GLN A 20 4.69 -27.99 -2.57
N ALA A 21 3.53 -27.77 -1.94
CA ALA A 21 2.94 -28.76 -1.05
C ALA A 21 2.56 -30.03 -1.83
N GLN A 22 1.94 -29.89 -3.01
CA GLN A 22 1.60 -31.01 -3.89
C GLN A 22 2.85 -31.78 -4.32
N GLU A 23 3.87 -31.09 -4.84
CA GLU A 23 5.13 -31.71 -5.26
C GLU A 23 5.79 -32.48 -4.11
N ASN A 24 5.84 -31.88 -2.92
CA ASN A 24 6.39 -32.54 -1.74
C ASN A 24 5.61 -33.81 -1.34
N THR A 25 4.28 -33.78 -1.44
CA THR A 25 3.48 -34.98 -1.18
C THR A 25 3.72 -36.07 -2.22
N GLU A 26 3.88 -35.71 -3.50
CA GLU A 26 4.21 -36.67 -4.55
C GLU A 26 5.60 -37.27 -4.36
N LEU A 27 6.60 -36.45 -4.03
CA LEU A 27 7.94 -36.93 -3.72
C LEU A 27 7.93 -37.87 -2.51
N ARG A 28 7.11 -37.59 -1.49
CA ARG A 28 6.94 -38.49 -0.34
C ARG A 28 6.27 -39.80 -0.71
N LYS A 29 5.31 -39.79 -1.65
CA LYS A 29 4.67 -41.02 -2.17
C LYS A 29 5.63 -41.85 -3.04
N LYS A 30 6.50 -41.20 -3.82
CA LYS A 30 7.49 -41.85 -4.69
C LYS A 30 8.70 -42.41 -3.94
N LYS A 31 8.99 -41.91 -2.73
CA LYS A 31 10.11 -42.41 -1.91
C LYS A 31 9.79 -43.84 -1.43
N PRO A 32 10.57 -44.86 -1.83
CA PRO A 32 10.41 -46.20 -1.30
C PRO A 32 10.71 -46.21 0.21
N LEU A 33 10.07 -47.13 0.93
CA LEU A 33 10.39 -47.37 2.34
C LEU A 33 11.84 -47.87 2.43
N TYR A 34 12.65 -47.25 3.27
CA TYR A 34 14.04 -47.65 3.44
C TYR A 34 14.10 -49.01 4.16
N VAL A 35 14.51 -50.05 3.43
CA VAL A 35 14.72 -51.40 3.97
C VAL A 35 16.24 -51.68 3.92
N PRO A 36 16.95 -51.68 5.07
CA PRO A 36 18.42 -51.73 5.10
C PRO A 36 19.08 -53.01 4.54
N TYR A 37 18.32 -54.09 4.36
CA TYR A 37 18.83 -55.40 3.95
C TYR A 37 17.95 -56.09 2.89
N GLU A 38 17.13 -55.33 2.16
CA GLU A 38 16.62 -55.85 0.88
C GLU A 38 17.77 -55.73 -0.11
N ASP A 39 18.54 -56.82 -0.22
CA ASP A 39 19.49 -56.99 -1.31
C ASP A 39 18.70 -56.85 -2.63
N GLU A 40 19.02 -55.82 -3.42
CA GLU A 40 18.65 -55.81 -4.84
C GLU A 40 19.32 -57.03 -5.46
N ASP A 41 18.64 -58.17 -5.53
CA ASP A 41 19.14 -59.39 -6.16
C ASP A 41 19.70 -59.06 -7.55
N PRO A 42 21.03 -58.98 -7.74
CA PRO A 42 21.61 -58.60 -9.02
C PRO A 42 21.56 -59.75 -10.04
N THR A 43 20.96 -60.88 -9.64
CA THR A 43 20.92 -62.15 -10.39
C THR A 43 19.64 -62.32 -11.22
N ALA A 44 18.61 -61.49 -11.02
CA ALA A 44 17.44 -61.45 -11.89
C ALA A 44 17.76 -60.61 -13.14
N ALA A 45 18.45 -61.23 -14.09
CA ALA A 45 18.88 -60.62 -15.35
C ALA A 45 17.72 -60.01 -16.15
N PRO A 46 17.75 -58.70 -16.49
CA PRO A 46 16.94 -58.19 -17.60
C PRO A 46 17.66 -58.51 -18.91
N GLN A 47 17.06 -59.39 -19.72
CA GLN A 47 17.45 -59.62 -21.11
C GLN A 47 17.13 -58.37 -21.94
N GLY A 48 18.11 -57.49 -22.15
CA GLY A 48 17.98 -56.38 -23.10
C GLY A 48 19.00 -55.25 -22.88
N PRO A 49 19.34 -54.46 -23.93
CA PRO A 49 20.18 -53.27 -23.76
C PRO A 49 19.47 -52.30 -22.80
N LYS A 50 20.14 -51.97 -21.69
CA LYS A 50 19.64 -50.98 -20.73
C LYS A 50 19.56 -49.64 -21.47
N GLU A 51 18.36 -49.17 -21.76
CA GLU A 51 18.15 -47.80 -22.22
C GLU A 51 18.78 -46.85 -21.20
N HIS A 52 19.43 -45.78 -21.65
CA HIS A 52 20.05 -44.79 -20.78
C HIS A 52 18.97 -43.99 -20.04
N VAL A 53 18.41 -44.57 -18.98
CA VAL A 53 17.47 -43.89 -18.09
C VAL A 53 18.27 -42.92 -17.22
N VAL A 54 18.08 -41.64 -17.48
CA VAL A 54 18.65 -40.57 -16.67
C VAL A 54 18.07 -40.70 -15.24
N LEU A 55 18.93 -40.68 -14.21
CA LEU A 55 18.43 -40.76 -12.83
C LEU A 55 17.46 -39.59 -12.57
N PRO A 56 16.45 -39.75 -11.71
CA PRO A 56 15.50 -38.68 -11.37
C PRO A 56 16.17 -37.37 -10.93
N LYS A 57 17.37 -37.46 -10.35
CA LYS A 57 18.18 -36.31 -9.93
C LYS A 57 18.68 -35.46 -11.10
N TYR A 58 18.84 -36.05 -12.28
CA TYR A 58 19.36 -35.40 -13.49
C TYR A 58 18.28 -35.20 -14.55
N ALA A 59 17.02 -35.56 -14.26
CA ALA A 59 15.89 -35.19 -15.09
C ALA A 59 15.65 -33.67 -14.96
N GLU A 60 15.38 -33.00 -16.08
CA GLU A 60 14.99 -31.59 -16.07
C GLU A 60 13.69 -31.43 -15.27
N PRO A 61 13.59 -30.44 -14.37
CA PRO A 61 12.35 -30.20 -13.64
C PRO A 61 11.23 -29.87 -14.64
N PRO A 62 9.99 -30.32 -14.39
CA PRO A 62 8.87 -29.96 -15.25
C PRO A 62 8.74 -28.44 -15.32
N GLN A 63 8.65 -27.90 -16.54
CA GLN A 63 8.49 -26.48 -16.76
C GLN A 63 7.15 -26.02 -16.16
N ARG A 64 7.18 -25.00 -15.30
CA ARG A 64 5.97 -24.46 -14.68
C ARG A 64 5.12 -23.74 -15.73
N PRO A 65 3.79 -23.87 -15.71
CA PRO A 65 2.92 -23.12 -16.61
C PRO A 65 3.10 -21.62 -16.36
N SER A 66 3.35 -20.86 -17.42
CA SER A 66 3.52 -19.41 -17.37
C SER A 66 2.82 -18.77 -18.57
N PHE A 67 2.46 -17.49 -18.43
CA PHE A 67 1.85 -16.69 -19.50
C PHE A 67 2.49 -15.30 -19.53
N ARG A 68 2.50 -14.67 -20.70
CA ARG A 68 3.02 -13.31 -20.89
C ARG A 68 1.88 -12.33 -21.09
N LEU A 69 1.97 -11.19 -20.41
CA LEU A 69 1.02 -10.09 -20.55
C LEU A 69 1.56 -9.07 -21.54
N GLY A 70 0.77 -8.76 -22.56
CA GLY A 70 0.97 -7.67 -23.49
C GLY A 70 0.54 -6.32 -22.91
N PRO A 71 0.77 -5.22 -23.67
CA PRO A 71 0.39 -3.89 -23.26
C PRO A 71 -1.14 -3.77 -23.09
N GLY A 72 -1.59 -3.37 -21.91
CA GLY A 72 -3.02 -3.26 -21.58
C GLY A 72 -3.63 -4.48 -20.89
N GLY A 73 -2.82 -5.45 -20.45
CA GLY A 73 -3.30 -6.61 -19.69
C GLY A 73 -3.93 -7.70 -20.55
N THR A 74 -3.75 -7.65 -21.87
CA THR A 74 -4.11 -8.74 -22.78
C THR A 74 -3.02 -9.82 -22.72
N THR A 75 -3.38 -11.09 -22.79
CA THR A 75 -2.38 -12.18 -22.81
C THR A 75 -1.85 -12.35 -24.23
N GLU A 76 -0.53 -12.29 -24.40
CA GLU A 76 0.12 -12.67 -25.66
C GLU A 76 0.09 -14.20 -25.78
N GLY A 77 -0.68 -14.69 -26.75
CA GLY A 77 -0.97 -16.11 -26.92
C GLY A 77 -2.45 -16.39 -26.65
N GLY A 78 -3.22 -16.60 -27.71
CA GLY A 78 -4.67 -16.90 -27.69
C GLY A 78 -5.05 -18.25 -27.07
N GLY A 79 -4.37 -18.65 -25.99
CA GLY A 79 -4.53 -19.91 -25.29
C GLY A 79 -5.34 -19.84 -23.99
N LEU A 80 -5.70 -18.65 -23.50
CA LEU A 80 -6.83 -18.57 -22.58
C LEU A 80 -8.09 -18.53 -23.43
N GLY A 81 -8.82 -19.65 -23.41
CA GLY A 81 -10.16 -19.74 -23.97
C GLY A 81 -10.98 -18.52 -23.57
N ASP A 82 -11.80 -18.08 -24.51
CA ASP A 82 -12.75 -16.98 -24.40
C ASP A 82 -13.23 -16.80 -22.95
N PRO A 83 -13.06 -15.62 -22.30
CA PRO A 83 -13.49 -15.41 -20.92
C PRO A 83 -15.00 -15.70 -20.71
N GLN A 84 -15.77 -15.80 -21.79
CA GLN A 84 -17.16 -16.27 -21.82
C GLN A 84 -17.34 -17.76 -21.46
N GLN A 85 -16.31 -18.61 -21.59
CA GLN A 85 -16.40 -20.06 -21.35
C GLN A 85 -15.94 -20.51 -19.96
N GLN A 86 -15.40 -19.61 -19.13
CA GLN A 86 -15.10 -19.96 -17.75
C GLN A 86 -16.44 -20.05 -16.98
N PRO A 87 -16.79 -21.22 -16.40
CA PRO A 87 -17.91 -21.29 -15.48
C PRO A 87 -17.66 -20.30 -14.34
N PRO A 88 -18.73 -19.67 -13.77
CA PRO A 88 -18.57 -18.69 -12.71
C PRO A 88 -17.68 -19.29 -11.62
N THR A 89 -16.56 -18.62 -11.38
CA THR A 89 -15.50 -19.09 -10.49
C THR A 89 -16.12 -19.55 -9.18
N THR A 90 -16.00 -20.86 -8.87
CA THR A 90 -16.41 -21.42 -7.57
C THR A 90 -15.36 -21.06 -6.52
N GLY A 91 -15.03 -19.77 -6.44
CA GLY A 91 -14.21 -19.17 -5.40
C GLY A 91 -15.11 -18.44 -4.39
N PRO A 92 -14.54 -17.93 -3.28
CA PRO A 92 -15.27 -17.01 -2.42
C PRO A 92 -15.83 -15.87 -3.29
N ALA A 93 -17.09 -15.49 -3.03
CA ALA A 93 -17.80 -14.48 -3.81
C ALA A 93 -16.91 -13.24 -4.04
N PRO A 94 -16.97 -12.61 -5.23
CA PRO A 94 -16.18 -11.43 -5.52
C PRO A 94 -16.38 -10.40 -4.41
N GLN A 95 -15.30 -10.09 -3.69
CA GLN A 95 -15.35 -9.11 -2.63
C GLN A 95 -15.46 -7.73 -3.27
N SER A 96 -16.58 -7.06 -3.06
CA SER A 96 -16.73 -5.67 -3.48
C SER A 96 -15.79 -4.78 -2.67
N LEU A 97 -15.04 -3.92 -3.35
CA LEU A 97 -14.26 -2.84 -2.71
C LEU A 97 -15.16 -1.66 -2.29
N GLU A 98 -16.47 -1.74 -2.53
CA GLU A 98 -17.43 -0.75 -2.08
C GLU A 98 -17.62 -0.84 -0.57
N LEU A 99 -17.17 0.20 0.14
CA LEU A 99 -17.42 0.32 1.56
C LEU A 99 -18.89 0.66 1.81
N PRO A 100 -19.54 0.05 2.80
CA PRO A 100 -20.90 0.42 3.17
C PRO A 100 -20.96 1.91 3.56
N PRO A 101 -22.08 2.59 3.27
CA PRO A 101 -22.22 4.02 3.57
C PRO A 101 -22.08 4.27 5.07
N LEU A 102 -21.38 5.35 5.42
CA LEU A 102 -21.16 5.77 6.80
C LEU A 102 -22.51 5.94 7.51
N ARG A 103 -22.71 5.23 8.63
CA ARG A 103 -23.90 5.36 9.49
C ARG A 103 -23.52 6.03 10.80
N LEU A 104 -24.38 6.91 11.29
CA LEU A 104 -24.23 7.49 12.62
C LEU A 104 -24.27 6.37 13.66
N ALA A 105 -23.37 6.41 14.64
CA ALA A 105 -23.31 5.42 15.71
C ALA A 105 -24.52 5.64 16.66
N PRO A 106 -25.54 4.76 16.61
CA PRO A 106 -26.77 4.96 17.39
C PRO A 106 -26.54 4.83 18.89
N GLU A 107 -25.43 4.21 19.29
CA GLU A 107 -25.01 4.03 20.69
C GLU A 107 -24.60 5.35 21.38
N TYR A 108 -24.11 6.32 20.61
CA TYR A 108 -23.55 7.57 21.14
C TYR A 108 -24.30 8.82 20.70
N LEU A 109 -25.13 8.71 19.67
CA LEU A 109 -25.78 9.85 19.04
C LEU A 109 -27.27 9.58 18.91
N THR A 110 -27.96 9.56 20.05
CA THR A 110 -29.42 9.37 20.04
C THR A 110 -30.10 10.57 19.39
N PRO A 111 -31.22 10.38 18.65
CA PRO A 111 -31.95 11.48 18.03
C PRO A 111 -32.44 12.50 19.06
N GLN A 112 -32.69 12.05 20.29
CA GLN A 112 -33.07 12.90 21.40
C GLN A 112 -31.93 13.84 21.82
N GLU A 113 -30.68 13.37 21.90
CA GLU A 113 -29.52 14.21 22.21
C GLU A 113 -29.17 15.16 21.06
N MET A 114 -29.29 14.73 19.80
CA MET A 114 -29.10 15.60 18.64
C MET A 114 -30.12 16.75 18.56
N SER A 115 -31.32 16.54 19.09
CA SER A 115 -32.38 17.57 19.13
C SER A 115 -32.09 18.69 20.13
N VAL A 116 -31.21 18.43 21.10
CA VAL A 116 -30.76 19.43 22.09
C VAL A 116 -29.71 20.33 21.45
N THR A 117 -30.16 21.28 20.64
CA THR A 117 -29.29 22.29 20.05
C THR A 117 -29.18 23.53 20.95
N PHE A 118 -27.96 24.01 21.18
CA PHE A 118 -27.77 25.28 21.88
C PHE A 118 -28.28 26.44 21.02
N ARG A 119 -29.02 27.37 21.63
CA ARG A 119 -29.41 28.62 20.97
C ARG A 119 -28.14 29.37 20.54
N LYS A 120 -27.99 29.57 19.23
CA LYS A 120 -26.86 30.32 18.66
C LYS A 120 -26.82 31.72 19.29
N THR A 121 -25.73 32.06 19.95
CA THR A 121 -25.58 33.40 20.52
C THR A 121 -25.41 34.42 19.40
N ARG A 122 -26.11 35.55 19.51
CA ARG A 122 -25.96 36.64 18.55
C ARG A 122 -24.59 37.29 18.78
N ARG A 123 -23.75 37.33 17.75
CA ARG A 123 -22.45 38.02 17.81
C ARG A 123 -22.69 39.50 18.12
N ARG A 124 -22.17 39.97 19.25
CA ARG A 124 -22.19 41.41 19.57
C ARG A 124 -21.35 42.15 18.54
N VAL A 125 -21.96 43.12 17.87
CA VAL A 125 -21.25 44.02 16.94
C VAL A 125 -20.29 44.86 17.78
N ARG A 126 -18.98 44.63 17.61
CA ARG A 126 -17.95 45.52 18.15
C ARG A 126 -17.79 46.70 17.21
N ARG A 127 -17.66 47.91 17.75
CA ARG A 127 -17.26 49.10 16.98
C ARG A 127 -15.85 48.86 16.44
N LEU A 128 -15.77 48.40 15.20
CA LEU A 128 -14.50 48.31 14.48
C LEU A 128 -14.09 49.74 14.14
N ARG A 129 -12.92 50.18 14.59
CA ARG A 129 -12.29 51.38 14.01
C ARG A 129 -12.18 51.13 12.50
N ARG A 130 -12.46 52.14 11.68
CA ARG A 130 -12.48 52.05 10.21
C ARG A 130 -11.25 51.27 9.77
N LYS A 131 -11.44 50.01 9.38
CA LYS A 131 -10.42 49.30 8.61
C LYS A 131 -10.33 50.07 7.30
N GLU A 132 -9.13 50.42 6.90
CA GLU A 132 -8.89 51.00 5.59
C GLU A 132 -9.52 50.08 4.53
N LYS A 133 -10.00 50.71 3.44
CA LYS A 133 -10.76 50.01 2.40
C LYS A 133 -10.02 48.73 2.01
N PRO A 134 -10.73 47.59 1.86
CA PRO A 134 -10.09 46.40 1.33
C PRO A 134 -9.52 46.75 -0.04
N LEU A 135 -8.20 46.63 -0.19
CA LEU A 135 -7.48 46.96 -1.42
C LEU A 135 -8.14 46.25 -2.60
N ARG A 136 -8.51 47.02 -3.62
CA ARG A 136 -9.05 46.48 -4.86
C ARG A 136 -7.91 46.16 -5.81
N ALA A 137 -8.15 45.24 -6.75
CA ALA A 137 -7.16 44.86 -7.76
C ALA A 137 -6.64 46.07 -8.56
N ASP A 138 -7.48 47.08 -8.74
CA ASP A 138 -7.14 48.33 -9.43
C ASP A 138 -6.13 49.19 -8.65
N ASP A 139 -5.99 48.98 -7.33
CA ASP A 139 -5.02 49.69 -6.48
C ASP A 139 -3.62 49.01 -6.50
N LEU A 140 -3.49 47.84 -7.14
CA LEU A 140 -2.23 47.08 -7.25
C LEU A 140 -1.43 47.40 -8.52
N LEU A 141 -1.52 48.64 -9.00
CA LEU A 141 -0.68 49.06 -10.11
C LEU A 141 0.78 49.20 -9.63
N PRO A 142 1.75 48.65 -10.38
CA PRO A 142 3.16 48.87 -10.07
C PRO A 142 3.44 50.36 -10.18
N LEU A 143 3.89 50.97 -9.09
CA LEU A 143 4.54 52.28 -9.12
C LEU A 143 5.66 52.21 -10.16
N ALA A 144 5.84 53.29 -10.92
CA ALA A 144 6.75 53.33 -12.06
C ALA A 144 8.12 52.71 -11.71
N PRO A 145 8.74 51.95 -12.64
CA PRO A 145 10.02 51.29 -12.37
C PRO A 145 11.07 52.34 -12.03
N GLY A 146 11.40 52.46 -10.74
CA GLY A 146 12.34 53.46 -10.22
C GLY A 146 11.86 54.27 -9.01
N ASP A 147 10.59 54.16 -8.59
CA ASP A 147 10.13 54.80 -7.35
C ASP A 147 10.58 54.01 -6.10
N THR A 148 11.89 54.03 -5.84
CA THR A 148 12.50 53.58 -4.58
C THR A 148 12.65 54.75 -3.58
N ARG A 149 11.81 55.78 -3.70
CA ARG A 149 11.79 56.94 -2.80
C ARG A 149 11.02 56.71 -1.49
N GLY A 150 10.63 55.46 -1.21
CA GLY A 150 10.12 55.06 0.10
C GLY A 150 11.25 54.55 0.96
N ASP A 151 11.59 55.28 2.02
CA ASP A 151 12.43 54.78 3.10
C ASP A 151 11.89 53.42 3.58
N PHE A 152 12.66 52.34 3.41
CA PHE A 152 12.33 51.03 3.94
C PHE A 152 12.60 51.04 5.44
N GLY A 153 11.68 51.71 6.14
CA GLY A 153 11.81 52.19 7.51
C GLY A 153 12.63 51.30 8.43
N SER A 154 13.44 52.00 9.25
CA SER A 154 14.26 51.50 10.35
C SER A 154 13.91 50.08 10.79
N ARG A 155 14.79 49.14 10.41
CA ARG A 155 14.83 47.75 10.87
C ARG A 155 14.55 47.73 12.36
N TRP A 156 13.31 47.39 12.71
CA TRP A 156 12.85 47.42 14.08
C TRP A 156 13.68 46.41 14.87
N ALA A 157 14.41 46.93 15.84
CA ALA A 157 15.22 46.20 16.80
C ALA A 157 14.43 45.03 17.43
N PRO A 158 15.12 43.98 17.91
CA PRO A 158 14.48 42.80 18.50
C PRO A 158 13.52 43.23 19.63
N ARG A 159 12.28 42.74 19.57
CA ARG A 159 11.35 42.76 20.70
C ARG A 159 11.99 41.94 21.83
N GLY A 160 12.59 42.64 22.79
CA GLY A 160 13.28 42.00 23.91
C GLY A 160 13.93 42.98 24.87
N ALA A 161 13.21 44.04 25.26
CA ALA A 161 13.62 44.91 26.37
C ALA A 161 12.36 45.42 27.09
N GLY A 162 11.60 44.45 27.62
CA GLY A 162 10.59 44.70 28.65
C GLY A 162 11.25 44.43 29.99
N GLU A 163 11.86 45.48 30.52
CA GLU A 163 12.36 45.62 31.87
C GLU A 163 11.26 45.25 32.88
N GLY A 164 11.45 44.14 33.60
CA GLY A 164 10.56 43.76 34.70
C GLY A 164 10.83 44.66 35.91
N PRO A 165 9.81 45.23 36.56
CA PRO A 165 10.04 46.04 37.74
C PRO A 165 10.51 45.14 38.89
N ARG A 166 11.74 45.41 39.33
CA ARG A 166 12.26 45.04 40.66
C ARG A 166 11.41 45.74 41.72
N VAL A 167 10.71 44.97 42.54
CA VAL A 167 10.15 45.44 43.81
C VAL A 167 10.86 44.70 44.94
N LEU A 168 11.89 45.38 45.41
CA LEU A 168 12.41 45.52 46.78
C LEU A 168 12.04 44.42 47.80
N ASP A 169 13.06 43.65 48.18
CA ASP A 169 13.22 43.13 49.54
C ASP A 169 13.47 44.29 50.52
N GLU A 170 12.75 44.29 51.65
CA GLU A 170 13.24 44.66 53.00
C GLU A 170 12.13 44.24 54.00
N VAL A 171 12.29 43.12 54.72
CA VAL A 171 13.00 42.93 56.00
C VAL A 171 12.20 43.43 57.22
N LEU A 172 12.01 42.49 58.16
CA LEU A 172 11.78 42.55 59.61
C LEU A 172 10.63 41.58 59.93
N GLY A 173 10.88 40.42 60.54
CA GLY A 173 11.44 40.27 61.88
C GLY A 173 10.35 39.65 62.74
#